data_AF-A0A117SQH7-F1
#
_entry.id   AF-A0A117SQH7-F1
#
_cell.length_a   1.000
_cell.length_b   1.000
_cell.length_c   1.000
_cell.angle_alpha   90.00
_cell.angle_beta   90.00
_cell.angle_gamma   90.00
#
_symmetry.space_group_name_H-M   'P 1'
#
loop_
_entity.id
_entity.type
_entity.pdbx_description
1 polymer ?
#
loop_
_entity_poly.entity_id
_entity_poly.type
_entity_poly.pdbx_seq_one_letter_code
_entity_poly.pdbx_strand_id
1 'polypeptide(L)'
;MTYPVSELPINVTLRGCTNESITVIANTSLALQFNRECPLYINASAYTLSSQSISYWDALNVWLGNVVSYYDGEPLILNGTVEVYATFLNGSRVPAPVLVNGSSTYILQSPGPSSLLLSINYLGVVNESLVRVFVVPSTYVEAEELLNSLGNPQFLNATIASAIMSGDWSLVNKIVTEYQEASSRPYDPLTQLSKYLLTQAILNGNLNGLNAASLILKYEMLMYTVLASIIIAVVVAYRVTRKSRKS
;
A
#
# COMPACT_ATOMS: atom_id res chain seq x y z
N MET A 1 -14.21 62.27 -12.64
CA MET A 1 -13.91 61.83 -14.02
C MET A 1 -13.97 60.31 -14.04
N THR A 2 -15.12 59.77 -14.42
CA THR A 2 -15.32 58.34 -14.69
C THR A 2 -14.75 58.09 -16.08
N TYR A 3 -13.61 57.40 -16.16
CA TYR A 3 -13.11 56.89 -17.44
C TYR A 3 -14.16 55.93 -18.00
N PRO A 4 -14.52 56.01 -19.29
CA PRO A 4 -15.41 55.03 -19.88
C PRO A 4 -14.72 53.67 -19.77
N VAL A 5 -15.43 52.68 -19.21
CA VAL A 5 -15.00 51.28 -19.25
C VAL A 5 -15.04 50.89 -20.72
N SER A 6 -13.90 51.00 -21.40
CA SER A 6 -13.80 50.59 -22.80
C SER A 6 -14.00 49.07 -22.84
N GLU A 7 -15.13 48.64 -23.39
CA GLU A 7 -15.36 47.26 -23.76
C GLU A 7 -14.33 46.86 -24.82
N LEU A 8 -13.24 46.21 -24.38
CA LEU A 8 -12.13 45.86 -25.27
C LEU A 8 -12.49 44.55 -25.97
N PRO A 9 -12.72 44.53 -27.30
CA PRO A 9 -13.05 43.30 -27.99
C PRO A 9 -11.81 42.41 -28.10
N ILE A 10 -11.97 41.15 -27.71
CA ILE A 10 -10.96 40.10 -27.79
C ILE A 10 -11.45 39.06 -28.79
N ASN A 11 -10.67 38.83 -29.85
CA ASN A 11 -10.93 37.78 -30.81
C ASN A 11 -10.36 36.47 -30.28
N VAL A 12 -11.24 35.54 -29.93
CA VAL A 12 -10.90 34.20 -29.46
C VAL A 12 -11.13 33.23 -30.59
N THR A 13 -10.04 32.59 -31.02
CA THR A 13 -10.05 31.51 -32.00
C THR A 13 -9.93 30.19 -31.26
N LEU A 14 -10.90 29.32 -31.50
CA LEU A 14 -11.00 27.98 -30.93
C LEU A 14 -10.74 26.98 -32.05
N ARG A 15 -9.82 26.04 -31.83
CA ARG A 15 -9.50 24.97 -32.80
C ARG A 15 -9.47 23.60 -32.12
N GLY A 16 -9.80 22.55 -32.87
CA GLY A 16 -9.84 21.18 -32.38
C GLY A 16 -11.27 20.74 -32.05
N CYS A 17 -11.67 20.80 -30.77
CA CYS A 17 -13.04 20.45 -30.34
C CYS A 17 -14.14 21.18 -31.12
N THR A 18 -13.91 22.46 -31.39
CA THR A 18 -14.65 23.27 -32.36
C THR A 18 -13.63 24.04 -33.19
N ASN A 19 -14.04 24.49 -34.37
CA ASN A 19 -13.24 25.34 -35.24
C ASN A 19 -14.02 26.63 -35.47
N GLU A 20 -13.99 27.50 -34.46
CA GLU A 20 -14.79 28.72 -34.42
C GLU A 20 -13.93 29.93 -34.05
N SER A 21 -14.40 31.10 -34.45
CA SER A 21 -13.81 32.38 -34.07
C SER A 21 -14.91 33.26 -33.55
N ILE A 22 -14.78 33.69 -32.30
CA ILE A 22 -15.76 34.50 -31.59
C ILE A 22 -15.09 35.76 -31.07
N THR A 23 -15.84 36.86 -31.03
CA THR A 23 -15.39 38.11 -30.41
C THR A 23 -16.11 38.26 -29.07
N VAL A 24 -15.34 38.33 -27.99
CA VAL A 24 -15.85 38.51 -26.63
C VAL A 24 -15.35 39.82 -26.06
N ILE A 25 -16.12 40.43 -25.16
CA ILE A 25 -15.70 41.66 -24.48
C ILE A 25 -14.76 41.27 -23.33
N ALA A 26 -13.70 42.06 -23.10
CA ALA A 26 -12.81 41.86 -21.97
C ALA A 26 -13.58 41.79 -20.64
N ASN A 27 -13.08 40.97 -19.70
CA ASN A 27 -13.73 40.66 -18.41
C ASN A 27 -15.07 39.90 -18.50
N THR A 28 -15.40 39.30 -19.65
CA THR A 28 -16.50 38.33 -19.74
C THR A 28 -15.98 36.90 -19.58
N SER A 29 -16.84 36.00 -19.07
CA SER A 29 -16.57 34.58 -19.03
C SER A 29 -17.24 33.88 -20.21
N LEU A 30 -16.52 32.93 -20.81
CA LEU A 30 -17.03 32.06 -21.86
C LEU A 30 -17.15 30.65 -21.31
N ALA A 31 -18.35 30.07 -21.33
CA ALA A 31 -18.57 28.67 -21.00
C ALA A 31 -18.58 27.83 -22.28
N LEU A 32 -17.69 26.85 -22.36
CA LEU A 32 -17.61 25.90 -23.46
C LEU A 32 -17.97 24.50 -22.95
N GLN A 33 -18.80 23.77 -23.71
CA GLN A 33 -19.15 22.39 -23.42
C GLN A 33 -19.00 21.56 -24.68
N PHE A 34 -18.30 20.43 -24.57
CA PHE A 34 -18.12 19.48 -25.65
C PHE A 34 -18.57 18.09 -25.18
N ASN A 35 -19.29 17.38 -26.04
CA ASN A 35 -19.79 16.04 -25.79
C ASN A 35 -18.87 14.94 -26.37
N ARG A 36 -17.66 15.32 -26.78
CA ARG A 36 -16.67 14.42 -27.39
C ARG A 36 -15.28 14.73 -26.87
N GLU A 37 -14.43 13.73 -26.87
CA GLU A 37 -13.03 13.84 -26.47
C GLU A 37 -12.23 14.55 -27.56
N CYS A 38 -11.52 15.62 -27.20
CA CYS A 38 -10.75 16.43 -28.14
C CYS A 38 -9.82 17.42 -27.44
N PRO A 39 -8.69 17.79 -28.07
CA PRO A 39 -7.94 18.98 -27.69
C PRO A 39 -8.69 20.25 -28.14
N LEU A 40 -8.64 21.27 -27.30
CA LEU A 40 -9.09 22.63 -27.59
C LEU A 40 -7.89 23.57 -27.52
N TYR A 41 -7.52 24.09 -28.68
CA TYR A 41 -6.53 25.15 -28.81
C TYR A 41 -7.25 26.49 -28.77
N ILE A 42 -6.94 27.31 -27.78
CA ILE A 42 -7.53 28.62 -27.56
C ILE A 42 -6.46 29.65 -27.89
N ASN A 43 -6.72 30.51 -28.84
CA ASN A 43 -5.86 31.65 -29.13
C ASN A 43 -6.69 32.93 -29.05
N ALA A 44 -6.44 33.72 -28.02
CA ALA A 44 -7.09 35.00 -27.77
C ALA A 44 -6.17 36.13 -28.26
N SER A 45 -6.72 37.04 -29.06
CA SER A 45 -5.97 38.16 -29.63
C SER A 45 -6.75 39.47 -29.49
N ALA A 46 -6.06 40.52 -29.08
CA ALA A 46 -6.60 41.87 -29.02
C ALA A 46 -5.51 42.86 -29.47
N TYR A 47 -5.78 43.57 -30.57
CA TYR A 47 -4.82 44.47 -31.22
C TYR A 47 -3.48 43.76 -31.52
N THR A 48 -2.41 44.11 -30.81
CA THR A 48 -1.06 43.56 -30.99
C THR A 48 -0.72 42.43 -29.99
N LEU A 49 -1.61 42.15 -29.03
CA LEU A 49 -1.39 41.12 -28.02
C LEU A 49 -2.08 39.83 -28.43
N SER A 50 -1.38 38.71 -28.27
CA SER A 50 -1.96 37.37 -28.44
C SER A 50 -1.54 36.46 -27.29
N SER A 51 -2.44 35.58 -26.88
CA SER A 51 -2.19 34.56 -25.86
C SER A 51 -2.76 33.25 -26.34
N GLN A 52 -2.02 32.17 -26.09
CA GLN A 52 -2.38 30.83 -26.51
C GLN A 52 -2.46 29.91 -25.29
N SER A 53 -3.48 29.06 -25.28
CA SER A 53 -3.68 28.01 -24.29
C SER A 53 -4.15 26.73 -24.98
N ILE A 54 -3.82 25.59 -24.39
CA ILE A 54 -4.25 24.28 -24.86
C ILE A 54 -4.93 23.59 -23.69
N SER A 55 -6.18 23.21 -23.91
CA SER A 55 -6.96 22.41 -22.97
C SER A 55 -7.28 21.07 -23.62
N TYR A 56 -7.34 19.99 -22.85
CA TYR A 56 -7.81 18.69 -23.33
C TYR A 56 -9.16 18.38 -22.69
N TRP A 57 -10.13 17.99 -23.50
CA TRP A 57 -11.43 17.53 -23.04
C TRP A 57 -11.48 16.02 -23.25
N ASP A 58 -11.52 15.23 -22.19
CA ASP A 58 -11.41 13.77 -22.28
C ASP A 58 -11.98 13.07 -21.04
N ALA A 59 -12.29 11.78 -21.15
CA ALA A 59 -12.57 10.91 -20.02
C ALA A 59 -11.31 10.77 -19.14
N LEU A 60 -11.47 11.02 -17.85
CA LEU A 60 -10.37 10.95 -16.88
C LEU A 60 -10.31 9.54 -16.29
N ASN A 61 -9.14 8.91 -16.38
CA ASN A 61 -8.86 7.64 -15.71
C ASN A 61 -8.13 7.92 -14.42
N VAL A 62 -8.70 7.50 -13.30
CA VAL A 62 -8.11 7.69 -11.96
C VAL A 62 -7.39 6.42 -11.54
N TRP A 63 -6.18 6.58 -11.02
CA TRP A 63 -5.28 5.49 -10.65
C TRP A 63 -4.82 5.65 -9.20
N LEU A 64 -4.67 4.51 -8.52
CA LEU A 64 -3.96 4.39 -7.25
C LEU A 64 -2.49 4.10 -7.54
N GLY A 65 -1.57 4.86 -6.95
CA GLY A 65 -0.12 4.78 -7.22
C GLY A 65 0.61 3.72 -6.40
N ASN A 66 0.12 3.40 -5.20
CA ASN A 66 0.79 2.55 -4.22
C ASN A 66 0.14 1.17 -4.07
N VAL A 67 -0.37 0.60 -5.16
CA VAL A 67 -0.97 -0.75 -5.18
C VAL A 67 0.14 -1.80 -5.14
N VAL A 68 0.13 -2.65 -4.13
CA VAL A 68 1.12 -3.73 -3.96
C VAL A 68 0.68 -5.06 -4.58
N SER A 69 -0.62 -5.35 -4.60
CA SER A 69 -1.19 -6.57 -5.15
C SER A 69 -2.71 -6.40 -5.30
N TYR A 70 -3.42 -7.48 -5.65
CA TYR A 70 -4.88 -7.52 -5.74
C TYR A 70 -5.41 -8.73 -4.96
N TYR A 71 -6.50 -8.52 -4.22
CA TYR A 71 -7.24 -9.57 -3.51
C TYR A 71 -8.69 -9.55 -3.98
N ASP A 72 -9.17 -10.67 -4.54
CA ASP A 72 -10.52 -10.78 -5.14
C ASP A 72 -10.86 -9.66 -6.15
N GLY A 73 -9.85 -9.17 -6.87
CA GLY A 73 -9.99 -8.09 -7.85
C GLY A 73 -9.98 -6.68 -7.26
N GLU A 74 -9.94 -6.53 -5.93
CA GLU A 74 -9.77 -5.25 -5.25
C GLU A 74 -8.29 -4.97 -4.98
N PRO A 75 -7.83 -3.71 -5.14
CA PRO A 75 -6.43 -3.34 -4.91
C PRO A 75 -6.04 -3.44 -3.43
N LEU A 76 -4.86 -4.02 -3.19
CA LEU A 76 -4.17 -3.99 -1.91
C LEU A 76 -3.20 -2.81 -1.89
N ILE A 77 -3.30 -1.96 -0.86
CA ILE A 77 -2.42 -0.81 -0.67
C ILE A 77 -1.77 -0.87 0.71
N LEU A 78 -0.52 -0.41 0.80
CA LEU A 78 0.15 -0.30 2.09
C LEU A 78 -0.49 0.77 2.97
N ASN A 79 -0.44 0.57 4.28
CA ASN A 79 -0.77 1.61 5.24
C ASN A 79 0.15 2.83 5.07
N GLY A 80 -0.39 4.03 5.31
CA GLY A 80 0.32 5.28 5.08
C GLY A 80 -0.39 6.19 4.07
N THR A 81 0.40 7.01 3.38
CA THR A 81 -0.11 8.01 2.43
C THR A 81 -0.64 7.35 1.16
N VAL A 82 -1.90 7.62 0.83
CA VAL A 82 -2.50 7.17 -0.43
C VAL A 82 -2.02 8.06 -1.56
N GLU A 83 -1.41 7.45 -2.58
CA GLU A 83 -1.03 8.14 -3.80
C GLU A 83 -2.10 7.94 -4.87
N VAL A 84 -2.62 9.03 -5.41
CA VAL A 84 -3.63 9.00 -6.48
C VAL A 84 -3.29 9.99 -7.57
N TYR A 85 -3.67 9.65 -8.79
CA TYR A 85 -3.50 10.52 -9.93
C TYR A 85 -4.51 10.22 -11.02
N ALA A 86 -4.70 11.19 -11.91
CA ALA A 86 -5.52 11.02 -13.09
C ALA A 86 -4.68 11.11 -14.37
N THR A 87 -5.08 10.34 -15.37
CA THR A 87 -4.56 10.42 -16.73
C THR A 87 -5.69 10.60 -17.72
N PHE A 88 -5.39 11.28 -18.82
CA PHE A 88 -6.22 11.25 -20.02
C PHE A 88 -6.14 9.86 -20.69
N LEU A 89 -6.98 9.56 -21.68
CA LEU A 89 -6.94 8.29 -22.41
C LEU A 89 -5.62 8.08 -23.16
N ASN A 90 -4.96 9.16 -23.56
CA ASN A 90 -3.62 9.12 -24.16
C ASN A 90 -2.50 8.81 -23.15
N GLY A 91 -2.83 8.58 -21.87
CA GLY A 91 -1.89 8.26 -20.80
C GLY A 91 -1.17 9.46 -20.18
N SER A 92 -1.36 10.68 -20.70
CA SER A 92 -0.72 11.87 -20.14
C SER A 92 -1.40 12.31 -18.85
N ARG A 93 -0.62 12.88 -17.91
CA ARG A 93 -1.10 13.28 -16.59
C ARG A 93 -2.03 14.48 -16.69
N VAL A 94 -3.16 14.40 -16.00
CA VAL A 94 -4.09 15.54 -15.85
C VAL A 94 -3.43 16.55 -14.91
N PRO A 95 -3.34 17.84 -15.28
CA PRO A 95 -2.74 18.87 -14.43
C PRO A 95 -3.74 19.35 -13.35
N ALA A 96 -4.33 18.41 -12.61
CA ALA A 96 -5.22 18.66 -11.48
C ALA A 96 -5.00 17.59 -10.40
N PRO A 97 -5.04 17.97 -9.11
CA PRO A 97 -4.91 17.02 -8.03
C PRO A 97 -6.15 16.13 -7.94
N VAL A 98 -5.95 14.85 -7.66
CA VAL A 98 -7.02 13.95 -7.21
C VAL A 98 -7.05 14.02 -5.68
N LEU A 99 -8.22 14.27 -5.12
CA LEU A 99 -8.47 14.27 -3.68
C LEU A 99 -8.98 12.89 -3.26
N VAL A 100 -8.53 12.43 -2.10
CA VAL A 100 -9.00 11.21 -1.44
C VAL A 100 -9.78 11.64 -0.19
N ASN A 101 -11.07 11.30 -0.15
CA ASN A 101 -11.99 11.73 0.91
C ASN A 101 -11.92 13.26 1.16
N GLY A 102 -11.75 14.04 0.09
CA GLY A 102 -11.65 15.51 0.14
C GLY A 102 -10.27 16.08 0.49
N SER A 103 -9.25 15.25 0.73
CA SER A 103 -7.88 15.70 1.01
C SER A 103 -6.90 15.34 -0.11
N SER A 104 -5.95 16.23 -0.41
CA SER A 104 -4.83 15.93 -1.31
C SER A 104 -3.77 15.01 -0.67
N THR A 105 -3.79 14.92 0.65
CA THR A 105 -2.92 14.04 1.44
C THR A 105 -3.80 13.27 2.41
N TYR A 106 -4.06 12.01 2.09
CA TYR A 106 -4.89 11.13 2.91
C TYR A 106 -4.05 9.98 3.43
N ILE A 107 -4.08 9.75 4.74
CA ILE A 107 -3.29 8.73 5.42
C ILE A 107 -4.23 7.69 5.98
N LEU A 108 -4.03 6.44 5.56
CA LEU A 108 -4.74 5.29 6.11
C LEU A 108 -4.01 4.76 7.32
N GLN A 109 -4.65 4.84 8.49
CA GLN A 109 -4.05 4.48 9.77
C GLN A 109 -4.27 3.01 10.14
N SER A 110 -5.42 2.43 9.81
CA SER A 110 -5.80 1.07 10.20
C SER A 110 -5.81 0.12 9.00
N PRO A 111 -5.20 -1.07 9.11
CA PRO A 111 -5.38 -2.15 8.14
C PRO A 111 -6.83 -2.65 8.04
N GLY A 112 -7.16 -3.30 6.94
CA GLY A 112 -8.47 -3.89 6.65
C GLY A 112 -9.19 -3.26 5.45
N PRO A 113 -10.44 -3.65 5.19
CA PRO A 113 -11.24 -3.11 4.09
C PRO A 113 -11.54 -1.63 4.31
N SER A 114 -11.38 -0.83 3.26
CA SER A 114 -11.65 0.60 3.26
C SER A 114 -12.29 1.03 1.94
N SER A 115 -13.04 2.12 2.00
CA SER A 115 -13.61 2.75 0.80
C SER A 115 -13.07 4.17 0.68
N LEU A 116 -12.51 4.47 -0.48
CA LEU A 116 -11.91 5.76 -0.81
C LEU A 116 -12.82 6.47 -1.82
N LEU A 117 -13.30 7.65 -1.45
CA LEU A 117 -13.93 8.56 -2.40
C LEU A 117 -12.84 9.35 -3.10
N LEU A 118 -12.59 9.05 -4.37
CA LEU A 118 -11.68 9.77 -5.23
C LEU A 118 -12.44 10.88 -5.94
N SER A 119 -11.99 12.13 -5.78
CA SER A 119 -12.59 13.26 -6.49
C SER A 119 -11.55 14.07 -7.23
N ILE A 120 -11.91 14.54 -8.42
CA ILE A 120 -11.05 15.40 -9.24
C ILE A 120 -11.90 16.55 -9.78
N ASN A 121 -11.38 17.77 -9.67
CA ASN A 121 -11.94 18.93 -10.34
C ASN A 121 -10.97 19.36 -11.44
N TYR A 122 -11.41 19.23 -12.70
CA TYR A 122 -10.65 19.66 -13.86
C TYR A 122 -11.53 20.52 -14.76
N LEU A 123 -11.07 21.74 -15.06
CA LEU A 123 -11.79 22.73 -15.87
C LEU A 123 -13.23 23.03 -15.39
N GLY A 124 -13.49 22.93 -14.09
CA GLY A 124 -14.80 23.19 -13.48
C GLY A 124 -15.76 22.01 -13.47
N VAL A 125 -15.34 20.85 -14.01
CA VAL A 125 -16.09 19.60 -13.92
C VAL A 125 -15.54 18.77 -12.75
N VAL A 126 -16.41 18.41 -11.82
CA VAL A 126 -16.08 17.51 -10.70
C VAL A 126 -16.51 16.10 -11.05
N ASN A 127 -15.58 15.16 -10.98
CA ASN A 127 -15.86 13.74 -11.11
C ASN A 127 -15.52 13.03 -9.78
N GLU A 128 -16.39 12.14 -9.34
CA GLU A 128 -16.26 11.42 -8.08
C GLU A 128 -16.44 9.92 -8.34
N SER A 129 -15.58 9.11 -7.73
CA SER A 129 -15.61 7.66 -7.83
C SER A 129 -15.33 7.03 -6.47
N LEU A 130 -16.09 6.00 -6.12
CA LEU A 130 -15.89 5.23 -4.91
C LEU A 130 -15.08 3.97 -5.25
N VAL A 131 -13.90 3.85 -4.66
CA VAL A 131 -13.01 2.70 -4.85
C VAL A 131 -12.91 1.91 -3.54
N ARG A 132 -13.15 0.61 -3.62
CA ARG A 132 -12.89 -0.31 -2.51
C ARG A 132 -11.44 -0.75 -2.56
N VAL A 133 -10.78 -0.72 -1.41
CA VAL A 133 -9.37 -1.08 -1.26
C VAL A 133 -9.19 -1.90 0.01
N PHE A 134 -8.19 -2.75 0.02
CA PHE A 134 -7.73 -3.42 1.24
C PHE A 134 -6.43 -2.78 1.69
N VAL A 135 -6.40 -2.31 2.93
CA VAL A 135 -5.22 -1.70 3.54
C VAL A 135 -4.43 -2.78 4.28
N VAL A 136 -3.16 -2.92 3.94
CA VAL A 136 -2.27 -3.92 4.55
C VAL A 136 -1.04 -3.26 5.16
N PRO A 137 -0.49 -3.78 6.27
CA PRO A 137 0.75 -3.28 6.83
C PRO A 137 1.96 -3.71 5.98
N SER A 138 3.12 -3.13 6.23
CA SER A 138 4.39 -3.52 5.60
C SER A 138 4.71 -5.01 5.74
N THR A 139 4.29 -5.64 6.84
CA THR A 139 4.46 -7.08 7.09
C THR A 139 3.82 -7.96 5.99
N TYR A 140 2.88 -7.44 5.21
CA TYR A 140 2.31 -8.18 4.07
C TYR A 140 3.38 -8.64 3.09
N VAL A 141 4.34 -7.75 2.76
CA VAL A 141 5.42 -8.07 1.80
C VAL A 141 6.29 -9.20 2.34
N GLU A 142 6.66 -9.12 3.62
CA GLU A 142 7.45 -10.15 4.29
C GLU A 142 6.69 -11.48 4.43
N ALA A 143 5.38 -11.43 4.64
CA ALA A 143 4.52 -12.60 4.71
C ALA A 143 4.39 -13.30 3.35
N GLU A 144 4.26 -12.55 2.25
CA GLU A 144 4.24 -13.07 0.89
C GLU A 144 5.59 -13.71 0.51
N GLU A 145 6.71 -13.09 0.88
CA GLU A 145 8.04 -13.69 0.69
C GLU A 145 8.19 -15.00 1.46
N LEU A 146 7.75 -15.02 2.73
CA LEU A 146 7.74 -16.23 3.54
C LEU A 146 6.86 -17.32 2.92
N LEU A 147 5.65 -16.97 2.50
CA LEU A 147 4.70 -17.88 1.86
C LEU A 147 5.31 -18.53 0.61
N ASN A 148 5.95 -17.73 -0.24
CA ASN A 148 6.62 -18.23 -1.44
C ASN A 148 7.82 -19.12 -1.10
N SER A 149 8.63 -18.73 -0.11
CA SER A 149 9.82 -19.50 0.30
C SER A 149 9.48 -20.89 0.85
N LEU A 150 8.30 -21.04 1.47
CA LEU A 150 7.82 -22.29 2.05
C LEU A 150 6.95 -23.12 1.08
N GLY A 151 6.79 -22.67 -0.17
CA GLY A 151 6.02 -23.39 -1.18
C GLY A 151 4.51 -23.25 -1.05
N ASN A 152 4.02 -22.07 -0.65
CA ASN A 152 2.60 -21.74 -0.52
C ASN A 152 1.80 -22.64 0.45
N PRO A 153 2.21 -22.75 1.74
CA PRO A 153 1.42 -23.48 2.73
C PRO A 153 -0.01 -22.94 2.87
N GLN A 154 -0.99 -23.83 2.75
CA GLN A 154 -2.42 -23.49 2.78
C GLN A 154 -2.80 -22.71 4.05
N PHE A 155 -2.24 -23.09 5.20
CA PHE A 155 -2.52 -22.43 6.47
C PHE A 155 -2.06 -20.96 6.48
N LEU A 156 -0.82 -20.69 6.04
CA LEU A 156 -0.30 -19.32 5.99
C LEU A 156 -1.08 -18.48 4.99
N ASN A 157 -1.38 -19.03 3.81
CA ASN A 157 -2.17 -18.35 2.79
C ASN A 157 -3.57 -17.97 3.34
N ALA A 158 -4.27 -18.92 3.96
CA ALA A 158 -5.57 -18.66 4.58
C ALA A 158 -5.49 -17.63 5.71
N THR A 159 -4.39 -17.63 6.47
CA THR A 159 -4.17 -16.66 7.54
C THR A 159 -3.94 -15.26 6.99
N ILE A 160 -3.17 -15.11 5.91
CA ILE A 160 -2.98 -13.83 5.21
C ILE A 160 -4.30 -13.32 4.63
N ALA A 161 -5.05 -14.18 3.93
CA ALA A 161 -6.37 -13.83 3.38
C ALA A 161 -7.34 -13.36 4.49
N SER A 162 -7.39 -14.08 5.62
CA SER A 162 -8.19 -13.68 6.78
C SER A 162 -7.71 -12.34 7.36
N ALA A 163 -6.41 -12.08 7.43
CA ALA A 163 -5.85 -10.83 7.93
C ALA A 163 -6.18 -9.65 7.01
N ILE A 164 -6.17 -9.85 5.68
CA ILE A 164 -6.60 -8.85 4.69
C ILE A 164 -8.05 -8.45 4.92
N MET A 165 -8.95 -9.43 5.08
CA MET A 165 -10.39 -9.17 5.23
C MET A 165 -10.77 -8.61 6.61
N SER A 166 -10.10 -9.06 7.68
CA SER A 166 -10.43 -8.65 9.06
C SER A 166 -9.67 -7.42 9.53
N GLY A 167 -8.53 -7.10 8.91
CA GLY A 167 -7.58 -6.11 9.42
C GLY A 167 -6.75 -6.57 10.63
N ASP A 168 -6.94 -7.81 11.12
CA ASP A 168 -6.13 -8.37 12.21
C ASP A 168 -4.90 -9.09 11.68
N TRP A 169 -3.75 -8.41 11.77
CA TRP A 169 -2.45 -8.92 11.35
C TRP A 169 -1.63 -9.55 12.48
N SER A 170 -2.20 -9.70 13.69
CA SER A 170 -1.45 -10.16 14.87
C SER A 170 -0.79 -11.52 14.68
N LEU A 171 -1.52 -12.50 14.13
CA LEU A 171 -1.01 -13.85 13.90
C LEU A 171 0.02 -13.88 12.76
N VAL A 172 -0.23 -13.16 11.67
CA VAL A 172 0.73 -13.06 10.55
C VAL A 172 2.03 -12.42 11.03
N ASN A 173 1.94 -11.30 11.75
CA ASN A 173 3.09 -10.61 12.34
C ASN A 173 3.90 -11.54 13.24
N LYS A 174 3.23 -12.33 14.08
CA LYS A 174 3.89 -13.30 14.96
C LYS A 174 4.65 -14.35 14.15
N ILE A 175 4.02 -14.95 13.15
CA ILE A 175 4.64 -15.97 12.29
C ILE A 175 5.87 -15.41 11.59
N VAL A 176 5.74 -14.23 10.96
CA VAL A 176 6.82 -13.57 10.22
C VAL A 176 7.98 -13.23 11.16
N THR A 177 7.69 -12.60 12.29
CA THR A 177 8.70 -12.18 13.28
C THR A 177 9.46 -13.40 13.84
N GLU A 178 8.75 -14.44 14.27
CA GLU A 178 9.38 -15.64 14.84
C GLU A 178 10.23 -16.39 13.81
N TYR A 179 9.78 -16.45 12.55
CA TYR A 179 10.54 -17.08 11.48
C TYR A 179 11.80 -16.30 11.10
N GLN A 180 11.71 -14.97 11.02
CA GLN A 180 12.87 -14.09 10.77
C GLN A 180 13.87 -14.13 11.92
N GLU A 181 13.40 -14.12 13.17
CA GLU A 181 14.25 -14.26 14.35
C GLU A 181 14.99 -15.61 14.34
N ALA A 182 14.29 -16.71 14.07
CA ALA A 182 14.90 -18.03 13.95
C ALA A 182 15.92 -18.13 12.79
N SER A 183 15.70 -17.37 11.71
CA SER A 183 16.53 -17.42 10.51
C SER A 183 17.75 -16.50 10.59
N SER A 184 17.71 -15.45 11.40
CA SER A 184 18.81 -14.49 11.57
C SER A 184 19.83 -14.90 12.62
N ARG A 185 19.47 -15.83 13.52
CA ARG A 185 20.37 -16.30 14.57
C ARG A 185 21.51 -17.20 14.04
N PRO A 186 22.69 -17.19 14.69
CA PRO A 186 23.79 -18.07 14.36
C PRO A 186 23.39 -19.55 14.42
N TYR A 187 24.18 -20.42 13.79
CA TYR A 187 23.94 -21.86 13.78
C TYR A 187 24.04 -22.44 15.20
N ASP A 188 22.89 -22.67 15.82
CA ASP A 188 22.72 -23.22 17.16
C ASP A 188 21.68 -24.37 17.14
N PRO A 189 21.93 -25.52 17.80
CA PRO A 189 21.02 -26.66 17.75
C PRO A 189 19.59 -26.37 18.22
N LEU A 190 19.38 -25.53 19.23
CA LEU A 190 18.04 -25.15 19.69
C LEU A 190 17.37 -24.21 18.70
N THR A 191 18.13 -23.27 18.14
CA THR A 191 17.64 -22.39 17.06
C THR A 191 17.20 -23.19 15.83
N GLN A 192 17.97 -24.21 15.42
CA GLN A 192 17.58 -25.10 14.31
C GLN A 192 16.33 -25.91 14.60
N LEU A 193 16.25 -26.47 15.81
CA LEU A 193 15.06 -27.20 16.24
C LEU A 193 13.82 -26.28 16.21
N SER A 194 13.95 -25.06 16.72
CA SER A 194 12.88 -24.05 16.65
C SER A 194 12.49 -23.74 15.21
N LYS A 195 13.45 -23.48 14.33
CA LYS A 195 13.16 -23.20 12.92
C LYS A 195 12.44 -24.37 12.25
N TYR A 196 12.85 -25.60 12.53
CA TYR A 196 12.19 -26.81 12.03
C TYR A 196 10.75 -26.91 12.55
N LEU A 197 10.55 -26.74 13.86
CA LEU A 197 9.22 -26.80 14.48
C LEU A 197 8.30 -25.67 13.98
N LEU A 198 8.82 -24.45 13.79
CA LEU A 198 8.09 -23.34 13.19
C LEU A 198 7.66 -23.69 11.77
N THR A 199 8.58 -24.19 10.95
CA THR A 199 8.29 -24.58 9.56
C THR A 199 7.19 -25.63 9.53
N GLN A 200 7.31 -26.70 10.34
CA GLN A 200 6.30 -27.75 10.42
C GLN A 200 4.96 -27.23 10.94
N ALA A 201 4.98 -26.29 11.90
CA ALA A 201 3.77 -25.68 12.42
C ALA A 201 3.05 -24.83 11.36
N ILE A 202 3.80 -24.07 10.56
CA ILE A 202 3.26 -23.26 9.44
C ILE A 202 2.68 -24.17 8.36
N LEU A 203 3.40 -25.24 7.99
CA LEU A 203 2.95 -26.20 6.96
C LEU A 203 1.66 -26.92 7.39
N ASN A 204 1.57 -27.35 8.65
CA ASN A 204 0.46 -28.16 9.15
C ASN A 204 -0.66 -27.36 9.85
N GLY A 205 -0.49 -26.04 10.01
CA GLY A 205 -1.42 -25.18 10.75
C GLY A 205 -1.49 -25.46 12.25
N ASN A 206 -0.40 -25.92 12.87
CA ASN A 206 -0.36 -26.25 14.29
C ASN A 206 0.09 -25.05 15.15
N LEU A 207 -0.87 -24.27 15.64
CA LEU A 207 -0.62 -23.11 16.52
C LEU A 207 0.13 -23.45 17.81
N ASN A 208 -0.04 -24.67 18.35
CA ASN A 208 0.69 -25.10 19.54
C ASN A 208 2.17 -25.32 19.22
N GLY A 209 2.48 -25.82 18.01
CA GLY A 209 3.85 -25.95 17.51
C GLY A 209 4.54 -24.60 17.34
N LEU A 210 3.82 -23.59 16.84
CA LEU A 210 4.30 -22.20 16.76
C LEU A 210 4.69 -21.68 18.16
N ASN A 211 3.79 -21.81 19.13
CA ASN A 211 4.05 -21.39 20.50
C ASN A 211 5.24 -22.12 21.14
N ALA A 212 5.34 -23.43 20.94
CA ALA A 212 6.45 -24.23 21.48
C ALA A 212 7.80 -23.80 20.88
N ALA A 213 7.86 -23.58 19.57
CA ALA A 213 9.09 -23.16 18.91
C ALA A 213 9.53 -21.75 19.32
N SER A 214 8.57 -20.85 19.50
CA SER A 214 8.77 -19.51 20.06
C SER A 214 9.33 -19.54 21.50
N LEU A 215 8.79 -20.42 22.35
CA LEU A 215 9.29 -20.61 23.73
C LEU A 215 10.73 -21.11 23.75
N ILE A 216 11.09 -22.03 22.84
CA ILE A 216 12.47 -22.53 22.72
C ILE A 216 13.43 -21.37 22.35
N LEU A 217 13.05 -20.52 21.38
CA LEU A 217 13.88 -19.36 20.99
C LEU A 217 14.02 -18.33 22.12
N LYS A 218 12.94 -18.09 22.86
CA LYS A 218 12.91 -17.11 23.94
C LYS A 218 13.71 -17.56 25.16
N TYR A 219 13.69 -18.85 25.48
CA TYR A 219 14.31 -19.42 26.68
C TYR A 219 15.56 -20.24 26.39
N GLU A 220 16.20 -20.04 25.24
CA GLU A 220 17.40 -20.75 24.80
C GLU A 220 18.50 -20.78 25.90
N MET A 221 18.88 -19.62 26.47
CA MET A 221 19.85 -19.56 27.57
C MET A 221 19.40 -20.31 28.82
N LEU A 222 18.12 -20.23 29.19
CA LEU A 222 17.60 -20.95 30.35
C LEU A 222 17.64 -22.46 30.12
N MET A 223 17.31 -22.92 28.92
CA MET A 223 17.42 -24.33 28.56
C MET A 223 18.86 -24.82 28.65
N TYR A 224 19.84 -24.03 28.16
CA TYR A 224 21.24 -24.39 28.28
C TYR A 224 21.74 -24.42 29.73
N THR A 225 21.33 -23.47 30.57
CA THR A 225 21.70 -23.48 32.00
C THR A 225 21.10 -24.65 32.76
N VAL A 226 19.83 -25.00 32.48
CA VAL A 226 19.18 -26.19 33.04
C VAL A 226 19.90 -27.46 32.60
N LEU A 227 20.19 -27.62 31.31
CA LEU A 227 20.94 -28.77 30.79
C LEU A 227 22.32 -28.90 31.45
N ALA A 228 23.07 -27.78 31.55
CA ALA A 228 24.37 -27.77 32.21
C ALA A 228 24.26 -28.15 33.70
N SER A 229 23.24 -27.66 34.41
CA SER A 229 23.01 -27.99 35.82
C SER A 229 22.70 -29.47 36.03
N ILE A 230 21.90 -30.08 35.14
CA ILE A 230 21.59 -31.51 35.17
C ILE A 230 22.85 -32.33 34.94
N ILE A 231 23.66 -31.96 33.95
CA ILE A 231 24.94 -32.64 33.67
C ILE A 231 25.87 -32.56 34.89
N ILE A 232 26.00 -31.38 35.49
CA ILE A 232 26.83 -31.20 36.70
C ILE A 232 26.30 -32.08 37.84
N ALA A 233 24.99 -32.09 38.09
CA ALA A 233 24.38 -32.90 39.14
C ALA A 233 24.64 -34.40 38.92
N VAL A 234 24.48 -34.90 37.69
CA VAL A 234 24.77 -36.29 37.32
C VAL A 234 26.25 -36.63 37.53
N VAL A 235 27.16 -35.75 37.09
CA VAL A 235 28.61 -35.95 37.25
C VAL A 235 29.00 -35.97 38.74
N VAL A 236 28.45 -35.06 39.55
CA VAL A 236 28.69 -35.03 41.00
C VAL A 236 28.16 -36.30 41.67
N ALA A 237 26.92 -36.69 41.39
CA ALA A 237 26.33 -37.92 41.92
C ALA A 237 27.13 -39.17 41.54
N TYR A 238 27.60 -39.25 40.29
CA TYR A 238 28.45 -40.34 39.81
C TYR A 238 29.81 -40.38 40.53
N ARG A 239 30.44 -39.21 40.76
CA ARG A 239 31.72 -39.14 41.49
C ARG A 239 31.56 -39.56 42.96
N VAL A 240 30.48 -39.16 43.62
CA VAL A 240 30.19 -39.53 45.01
C VAL A 240 29.95 -41.04 45.15
N THR A 241 29.11 -41.62 44.28
CA THR A 241 28.84 -43.07 44.28
C THR A 241 30.07 -43.91 43.95
N ARG A 242 30.94 -43.45 43.04
CA ARG A 242 32.19 -44.15 42.71
C ARG A 242 33.23 -44.09 43.84
N LYS A 243 33.29 -43.00 44.61
CA LYS A 243 34.13 -42.92 45.83
C LYS A 243 33.62 -43.87 46.92
N SER A 244 32.30 -43.95 47.11
CA SER A 244 31.69 -44.84 48.10
C SER A 244 31.87 -46.34 47.81
N ARG A 245 32.08 -46.73 46.54
CA ARG A 245 32.35 -48.13 46.15
C ARG A 245 33.81 -48.56 46.25
N LYS A 246 34.74 -47.62 46.48
CA LYS A 246 36.18 -47.88 46.63
C LYS A 246 36.67 -47.82 48.09
N SER A 247 35.79 -47.43 49.01
CA SER A 247 35.98 -47.57 50.46
C SER A 247 35.29 -48.82 50.95
#